data_AF-A0A660PQH9-F1
#
_entry.id   AF-A0A660PQH9-F1
#
_cell.length_a   1.000
_cell.length_b   1.000
_cell.length_c   1.000
_cell.angle_alpha   90.00
_cell.angle_beta   90.00
_cell.angle_gamma   90.00
#
_symmetry.space_group_name_H-M   'P 1'
#
loop_
_entity.id
_entity.type
_entity.pdbx_description
1 polymer ?
#
loop_
_entity_poly.entity_id
_entity_poly.type
_entity_poly.pdbx_seq_one_letter_code
_entity_poly.pdbx_strand_id
1 'polypeptide(L)'
;MPKDSPFFLTRVECPICKTINEFETIKMGAYVEEDRDTDFCPIEIKWRFPRYQGSHPLTYFTVTCSNCFYTREFNNNYKEWKNDSHFRTYKLKTIKAKHLDQLAIADSVLKQMGTIVDIIKYPNESAIVKLHLAIFDELLADHPSMLDLGRYYIRVGWMFRYLDGETVSDSQNNFLNGLLVELENKFGSLWQHQNSSSDYTKAILNQVNSQLEHESLSVETKSEMLPFKENFENIISGIEDKFESCSNEINKLSELMNEYKSTLLGTDSTGGTSFGTYSSLSHFLSEMKKSWPEIVINENEALRKAIHYYIQALEDGRTIGKGNQQIQASFLIAELSRRVGDFDNAKQYFNSTIKYGQEFVYQNRQNPSRTALARKILELAIEQGKINLEASKKV
;
A
#
# COMPACT_ATOMS: atom_id res chain seq x y z
N MET A 1 -21.93 -1.27 5.46
CA MET A 1 -20.53 -1.73 5.31
C MET A 1 -19.67 -0.94 6.27
N PRO A 2 -18.70 -1.52 6.97
CA PRO A 2 -17.90 -0.76 7.93
C PRO A 2 -17.17 0.34 7.15
N LYS A 3 -17.46 1.59 7.50
CA LYS A 3 -16.82 2.78 6.91
C LYS A 3 -15.34 2.93 7.33
N ASP A 4 -14.85 2.02 8.18
CA ASP A 4 -13.63 2.22 8.98
C ASP A 4 -12.47 1.30 8.57
N SER A 5 -12.44 0.79 7.33
CA SER A 5 -11.31 -0.02 6.83
C SER A 5 -11.02 0.26 5.35
N PRO A 6 -9.74 0.36 4.95
CA PRO A 6 -9.34 0.47 3.54
C PRO A 6 -9.56 -0.81 2.76
N PHE A 7 -9.90 -1.92 3.40
CA PHE A 7 -10.00 -3.23 2.76
C PHE A 7 -11.43 -3.74 2.63
N PHE A 8 -11.64 -4.59 1.63
CA PHE A 8 -12.76 -5.53 1.58
C PHE A 8 -12.21 -6.95 1.43
N LEU A 9 -12.92 -7.92 2.01
CA LEU A 9 -12.53 -9.31 2.00
C LEU A 9 -13.02 -10.00 0.73
N THR A 10 -12.13 -10.74 0.07
CA THR A 10 -12.46 -11.54 -1.12
C THR A 10 -12.08 -12.99 -0.86
N ARG A 11 -13.04 -13.91 -1.03
CA ARG A 11 -12.80 -15.35 -0.90
C ARG A 11 -12.34 -15.94 -2.22
N VAL A 12 -11.21 -16.66 -2.21
CA VAL A 12 -10.65 -17.33 -3.39
C VAL A 12 -10.21 -18.75 -3.02
N GLU A 13 -10.64 -19.72 -3.82
CA GLU A 13 -10.17 -21.10 -3.73
C GLU A 13 -8.77 -21.23 -4.32
N CYS A 14 -7.83 -21.79 -3.56
CA CYS A 14 -6.48 -22.06 -4.04
C CYS A 14 -6.49 -23.06 -5.20
N PRO A 15 -5.85 -22.78 -6.35
CA PRO A 15 -5.84 -23.70 -7.48
C PRO A 15 -5.09 -25.00 -7.19
N ILE A 16 -4.11 -24.98 -6.27
CA ILE A 16 -3.24 -26.11 -5.93
C ILE A 16 -3.92 -27.08 -4.95
N CYS A 17 -4.20 -26.61 -3.73
CA CYS A 17 -4.69 -27.43 -2.62
C CYS A 17 -6.21 -27.33 -2.35
N LYS A 18 -6.93 -26.47 -3.08
CA LYS A 18 -8.39 -26.26 -2.95
C LYS A 18 -8.86 -25.63 -1.64
N THR A 19 -7.96 -25.24 -0.75
CA THR A 19 -8.30 -24.44 0.43
C THR A 19 -8.94 -23.12 0.00
N ILE A 20 -10.09 -22.77 0.59
CA ILE A 20 -10.72 -21.46 0.41
C ILE A 20 -10.04 -20.49 1.37
N ASN A 21 -9.42 -19.45 0.81
CA ASN A 21 -8.75 -18.41 1.57
C ASN A 21 -9.58 -17.12 1.50
N GLU A 22 -9.49 -16.28 2.51
CA GLU A 22 -10.08 -14.96 2.54
C GLU A 22 -8.95 -13.92 2.55
N PHE A 23 -8.93 -13.05 1.55
CA PHE A 23 -7.84 -12.09 1.33
C PHE A 23 -8.35 -10.66 1.39
N GLU A 24 -7.54 -9.78 1.98
CA GLU A 24 -7.78 -8.34 1.98
C GLU A 24 -7.49 -7.74 0.62
N THR A 25 -8.48 -7.03 0.06
CA THR A 25 -8.33 -6.24 -1.18
C THR A 25 -8.43 -4.77 -0.85
N ILE A 26 -7.46 -3.99 -1.29
CA ILE A 26 -7.47 -2.53 -1.15
C ILE A 26 -8.68 -1.95 -1.91
N LYS A 27 -9.49 -1.14 -1.24
CA LYS A 27 -10.59 -0.39 -1.84
C LYS A 27 -10.04 0.68 -2.77
N MET A 28 -10.73 0.94 -3.88
CA MET A 28 -10.40 2.05 -4.76
C MET A 28 -10.37 3.37 -3.99
N GLY A 29 -9.25 4.09 -4.11
CA GLY A 29 -9.02 5.34 -3.40
C GLY A 29 -8.67 5.20 -1.92
N ALA A 30 -8.35 4.00 -1.40
CA ALA A 30 -7.90 3.83 -0.02
C ALA A 30 -6.54 4.51 0.27
N TYR A 31 -5.73 4.73 -0.76
CA TYR A 31 -4.51 5.52 -0.72
C TYR A 31 -4.38 6.35 -2.00
N VAL A 32 -3.49 7.34 -1.98
CA VAL A 32 -3.11 8.18 -3.12
C VAL A 32 -1.60 8.09 -3.32
N GLU A 33 -1.17 8.03 -4.58
CA GLU A 33 0.24 8.15 -4.99
C GLU A 33 0.43 9.61 -5.45
N GLU A 34 1.22 10.40 -4.73
CA GLU A 34 1.44 11.82 -5.11
C GLU A 34 2.47 11.96 -6.22
N ASP A 35 3.50 11.12 -6.23
CA ASP A 35 4.54 11.15 -7.25
C ASP A 35 5.08 9.76 -7.59
N ARG A 36 5.90 9.67 -8.64
CA ARG A 36 6.59 8.45 -9.08
C ARG A 36 8.04 8.72 -9.41
N ASP A 37 8.89 7.81 -8.95
CA ASP A 37 10.30 7.78 -9.31
C ASP A 37 10.48 7.45 -10.81
N THR A 38 11.69 7.65 -11.33
CA THR A 38 12.01 7.49 -12.77
C THR A 38 11.84 6.05 -13.27
N ASP A 39 11.89 5.05 -12.39
CA ASP A 39 11.60 3.65 -12.70
C ASP A 39 10.11 3.27 -12.50
N PHE A 40 9.26 4.28 -12.31
CA PHE A 40 7.82 4.17 -12.01
C PHE A 40 7.48 3.63 -10.63
N CYS A 41 8.45 3.53 -9.71
CA CYS A 41 8.16 3.24 -8.30
C CYS A 41 7.24 4.34 -7.75
N PRO A 42 6.07 4.00 -7.20
CA PRO A 42 5.27 4.97 -6.47
C PRO A 42 6.07 5.50 -5.28
N ILE A 43 6.08 6.82 -5.11
CA ILE A 43 6.67 7.51 -3.96
C ILE A 43 5.59 8.39 -3.31
N GLU A 44 5.82 8.82 -2.07
CA GLU A 44 4.89 9.67 -1.33
C GLU A 44 3.46 9.10 -1.24
N ILE A 45 3.38 7.81 -0.90
CA ILE A 45 2.10 7.11 -0.75
C ILE A 45 1.40 7.62 0.50
N LYS A 46 0.17 8.14 0.36
CA LYS A 46 -0.65 8.58 1.49
C LYS A 46 -1.88 7.72 1.65
N TRP A 47 -1.96 6.99 2.75
CA TRP A 47 -3.16 6.24 3.11
C TRP A 47 -4.23 7.19 3.64
N ARG A 48 -5.50 6.95 3.27
CA ARG A 48 -6.64 7.65 3.88
C ARG A 48 -6.85 7.27 5.34
N PHE A 49 -6.33 6.12 5.74
CA PHE A 49 -6.44 5.56 7.08
C PHE A 49 -5.03 5.56 7.70
N PRO A 50 -4.70 6.52 8.58
CA PRO A 50 -3.34 6.74 9.08
C PRO A 50 -2.67 5.50 9.68
N ARG A 51 -3.43 4.58 10.29
CA ARG A 51 -2.89 3.34 10.87
C ARG A 51 -2.19 2.43 9.86
N TYR A 52 -2.46 2.57 8.56
CA TYR A 52 -1.80 1.79 7.52
C TYR A 52 -0.60 2.49 6.88
N GLN A 53 -0.24 3.69 7.37
CA GLN A 53 0.83 4.48 6.77
C GLN A 53 2.19 3.77 6.82
N GLY A 54 2.44 2.92 7.82
CA GLY A 54 3.63 2.07 7.89
C GLY A 54 3.58 0.78 7.05
N SER A 55 2.52 0.56 6.27
CA SER A 55 2.38 -0.59 5.37
C SER A 55 2.38 -0.15 3.91
N HIS A 56 3.34 -0.65 3.14
CA HIS A 56 3.37 -0.39 1.71
C HIS A 56 2.20 -1.11 0.98
N PRO A 57 1.51 -0.49 0.00
CA PRO A 57 0.42 -1.14 -0.74
C PRO A 57 0.80 -2.47 -1.41
N LEU A 58 2.07 -2.66 -1.76
CA LEU A 58 2.57 -3.92 -2.33
C LEU A 58 2.43 -5.13 -1.39
N THR A 59 2.26 -4.91 -0.09
CA THR A 59 1.92 -5.98 0.86
C THR A 59 0.67 -6.77 0.46
N TYR A 60 -0.24 -6.12 -0.27
CA TYR A 60 -1.51 -6.70 -0.75
C TYR A 60 -1.50 -7.03 -2.25
N PHE A 61 -0.36 -6.84 -2.94
CA PHE A 61 -0.23 -7.08 -4.38
C PHE A 61 -0.27 -8.57 -4.74
N THR A 62 0.37 -9.41 -3.91
CA THR A 62 0.29 -10.88 -4.01
C THR A 62 -0.51 -11.46 -2.85
N VAL A 63 -1.04 -12.66 -3.04
CA VAL A 63 -1.70 -13.45 -1.99
C VAL A 63 -1.09 -14.83 -1.90
N THR A 64 -0.96 -15.33 -0.67
CA THR A 64 -0.33 -16.62 -0.34
C THR A 64 -1.37 -17.51 0.31
N CYS A 65 -1.52 -18.74 -0.18
CA CYS A 65 -2.43 -19.70 0.41
C CYS A 65 -1.97 -20.08 1.82
N SER A 66 -2.88 -19.99 2.80
CA SER A 66 -2.62 -20.35 4.20
C SER A 66 -2.22 -21.82 4.43
N ASN A 67 -2.56 -22.72 3.50
CA ASN A 67 -2.34 -24.15 3.66
C ASN A 67 -1.11 -24.67 2.88
N CYS A 68 -0.92 -24.24 1.63
CA CYS A 68 0.18 -24.74 0.79
C CYS A 68 1.22 -23.68 0.43
N PHE A 69 1.03 -22.43 0.82
CA PHE A 69 1.92 -21.31 0.48
C PHE A 69 2.01 -20.96 -1.01
N TYR A 70 1.17 -21.55 -1.87
CA TYR A 70 1.02 -21.11 -3.26
C TYR A 70 0.70 -19.62 -3.30
N THR A 71 1.53 -18.87 -4.02
CA THR A 71 1.53 -17.41 -4.05
C THR A 71 1.42 -16.89 -5.47
N ARG A 72 0.56 -15.89 -5.67
CA ARG A 72 0.35 -15.25 -6.97
C ARG A 72 -0.10 -13.81 -6.84
N GLU A 73 0.09 -13.03 -7.91
CA GLU A 73 -0.52 -11.70 -8.05
C GLU A 73 -2.04 -11.76 -7.89
N PHE A 74 -2.57 -10.85 -7.08
CA PHE A 74 -3.97 -10.84 -6.70
C PHE A 74 -4.83 -9.99 -7.64
N ASN A 75 -4.97 -10.47 -8.88
CA ASN A 75 -5.76 -9.83 -9.92
C ASN A 75 -7.05 -10.62 -10.24
N ASN A 76 -7.89 -10.07 -11.12
CA ASN A 76 -9.14 -10.72 -11.52
C ASN A 76 -8.92 -12.08 -12.17
N ASN A 77 -7.85 -12.24 -12.97
CA ASN A 77 -7.51 -13.52 -13.59
C ASN A 77 -7.27 -14.62 -12.55
N TYR A 78 -6.62 -14.29 -11.44
CA TYR A 78 -6.46 -15.22 -10.34
C TYR A 78 -7.76 -15.45 -9.57
N LYS A 79 -8.53 -14.40 -9.26
CA LYS A 79 -9.84 -14.55 -8.57
C LYS A 79 -10.79 -15.46 -9.34
N GLU A 80 -10.74 -15.39 -10.66
CA GLU A 80 -11.57 -16.15 -11.58
C GLU A 80 -10.78 -17.27 -12.30
N TRP A 81 -9.72 -17.81 -11.68
CA TRP A 81 -8.84 -18.79 -12.34
C TRP A 81 -9.59 -20.04 -12.85
N LYS A 82 -10.75 -20.35 -12.27
CA LYS A 82 -11.64 -21.44 -12.73
C LYS A 82 -12.17 -21.22 -14.15
N ASN A 83 -12.30 -19.97 -14.58
CA ASN A 83 -12.77 -19.57 -15.91
C ASN A 83 -11.61 -19.49 -16.92
N ASP A 84 -10.36 -19.44 -16.45
CA ASP A 84 -9.17 -19.43 -17.30
C ASP A 84 -8.84 -20.85 -17.80
N SER A 85 -9.41 -21.20 -18.96
CA SER A 85 -9.18 -22.49 -19.63
C SER A 85 -7.70 -22.72 -19.93
N HIS A 86 -6.96 -21.67 -20.32
CA HIS A 86 -5.55 -21.77 -20.65
C HIS A 86 -4.72 -22.11 -19.41
N PHE A 87 -4.90 -21.38 -18.31
CA PHE A 87 -4.23 -21.67 -17.04
C PHE A 87 -4.53 -23.07 -16.55
N ARG A 88 -5.81 -23.47 -16.55
CA ARG A 88 -6.24 -24.79 -16.07
C ARG A 88 -5.65 -25.94 -16.86
N THR A 89 -5.60 -25.81 -18.18
CA THR A 89 -5.20 -26.89 -19.08
C THR A 89 -3.68 -26.98 -19.20
N TYR A 90 -2.98 -25.85 -19.33
CA TYR A 90 -1.58 -25.82 -19.74
C TYR A 90 -0.59 -25.47 -18.62
N LYS A 91 -1.01 -24.70 -17.59
CA LYS A 91 -0.11 -24.30 -16.50
C LYS A 91 -0.34 -25.06 -15.19
N LEU A 92 -1.61 -25.21 -14.79
CA LEU A 92 -1.98 -25.68 -13.46
C LEU A 92 -1.46 -27.09 -13.15
N LYS A 93 -1.54 -28.02 -14.10
CA LYS A 93 -1.12 -29.42 -13.88
C LYS A 93 0.35 -29.50 -13.48
N THR A 94 1.23 -28.84 -14.24
CA THR A 94 2.67 -28.82 -14.00
C THR A 94 2.99 -28.11 -12.69
N ILE A 95 2.48 -26.87 -12.51
CA ILE A 95 2.75 -26.08 -11.31
C ILE A 95 2.29 -26.84 -10.06
N LYS A 96 1.08 -27.41 -10.09
CA LYS A 96 0.54 -28.18 -8.97
C LYS A 96 1.41 -29.36 -8.58
N ALA A 97 1.88 -30.16 -9.55
CA ALA A 97 2.74 -31.30 -9.27
C ALA A 97 4.05 -30.84 -8.60
N LYS A 98 4.81 -29.96 -9.27
CA LYS A 98 6.10 -29.47 -8.78
C LYS A 98 5.97 -28.74 -7.43
N HIS A 99 4.91 -27.95 -7.24
CA HIS A 99 4.68 -27.21 -6.00
C HIS A 99 4.41 -28.16 -4.81
N LEU A 100 3.57 -29.19 -5.03
CA LEU A 100 3.29 -30.17 -3.97
C LEU A 100 4.52 -31.03 -3.65
N ASP A 101 5.37 -31.34 -4.64
CA ASP A 101 6.64 -32.03 -4.41
C ASP A 101 7.56 -31.18 -3.52
N GLN A 102 7.65 -29.87 -3.78
CA GLN A 102 8.41 -28.94 -2.94
C GLN A 102 7.80 -28.79 -1.54
N LEU A 103 6.47 -28.81 -1.43
CA LEU A 103 5.79 -28.79 -0.14
C LEU A 103 5.99 -30.09 0.65
N ALA A 104 6.24 -31.23 0.00
CA ALA A 104 6.47 -32.50 0.70
C ALA A 104 7.82 -32.51 1.45
N ILE A 105 8.83 -31.85 0.91
CA ILE A 105 10.17 -31.74 1.53
C ILE A 105 10.04 -30.94 2.85
N ALA A 106 10.64 -31.45 3.94
CA ALA A 106 10.49 -30.86 5.28
C ALA A 106 11.05 -29.43 5.37
N ASP A 107 12.28 -29.23 4.89
CA ASP A 107 13.00 -27.96 4.96
C ASP A 107 13.05 -27.25 3.60
N SER A 108 12.03 -27.41 2.76
CA SER A 108 12.00 -26.70 1.48
C SER A 108 11.94 -25.21 1.67
N VAL A 109 12.54 -24.49 0.72
CA VAL A 109 12.47 -23.02 0.66
C VAL A 109 11.02 -22.55 0.67
N LEU A 110 10.11 -23.25 0.00
CA LEU A 110 8.67 -22.98 0.03
C LEU A 110 8.09 -22.96 1.45
N LYS A 111 8.37 -23.98 2.27
CA LYS A 111 7.85 -24.04 3.65
C LYS A 111 8.48 -22.98 4.55
N GLN A 112 9.80 -22.82 4.46
CA GLN A 112 10.54 -21.87 5.30
C GLN A 112 10.09 -20.44 5.02
N MET A 113 9.95 -20.07 3.75
CA MET A 113 9.44 -18.77 3.33
C MET A 113 7.95 -18.61 3.61
N GLY A 114 7.13 -19.64 3.37
CA GLY A 114 5.69 -19.58 3.63
C GLY A 114 5.33 -19.38 5.10
N THR A 115 6.08 -20.02 6.01
CA THR A 115 5.80 -20.01 7.45
C THR A 115 6.17 -18.68 8.11
N ILE A 116 7.16 -17.96 7.57
CA ILE A 116 7.62 -16.69 8.16
C ILE A 116 6.79 -15.47 7.71
N VAL A 117 5.89 -15.63 6.74
CA VAL A 117 4.99 -14.55 6.30
C VAL A 117 4.05 -14.17 7.43
N ASP A 118 4.22 -12.95 7.96
CA ASP A 118 3.39 -12.35 8.98
C ASP A 118 3.15 -10.87 8.64
N ILE A 119 2.02 -10.62 7.99
CA ILE A 119 1.65 -9.27 7.51
C ILE A 119 1.33 -8.34 8.68
N ILE A 120 0.97 -8.88 9.85
CA ILE A 120 0.62 -8.07 11.03
C ILE A 120 1.89 -7.56 11.69
N LYS A 121 2.87 -8.44 11.89
CA LYS A 121 4.11 -8.10 12.60
C LYS A 121 5.15 -7.46 11.69
N TYR A 122 5.26 -7.95 10.45
CA TYR A 122 6.30 -7.55 9.48
C TYR A 122 5.67 -7.31 8.10
N PRO A 123 4.81 -6.28 7.93
CA PRO A 123 4.04 -6.08 6.70
C PRO A 123 4.93 -5.97 5.46
N ASN A 124 5.98 -5.15 5.53
CA ASN A 124 6.82 -4.79 4.39
C ASN A 124 7.80 -5.92 4.04
N GLU A 125 8.41 -6.55 5.05
CA GLU A 125 9.27 -7.72 4.89
C GLU A 125 8.47 -8.91 4.35
N SER A 126 7.25 -9.11 4.85
CA SER A 126 6.32 -10.12 4.32
C SER A 126 5.99 -9.88 2.85
N ALA A 127 5.88 -8.62 2.41
CA ALA A 127 5.69 -8.32 0.98
C ALA A 127 6.86 -8.84 0.14
N ILE A 128 8.11 -8.67 0.60
CA ILE A 128 9.31 -9.19 -0.07
C ILE A 128 9.27 -10.72 -0.12
N VAL A 129 8.96 -11.39 0.99
CA VAL A 129 8.87 -12.85 1.05
C VAL A 129 7.78 -13.38 0.11
N LYS A 130 6.59 -12.75 0.10
CA LYS A 130 5.49 -13.12 -0.79
C LYS A 130 5.83 -12.91 -2.26
N LEU A 131 6.56 -11.86 -2.62
CA LEU A 131 7.03 -11.64 -3.99
C LEU A 131 8.01 -12.74 -4.43
N HIS A 132 8.92 -13.16 -3.55
CA HIS A 132 9.80 -14.30 -3.82
C HIS A 132 9.02 -15.62 -3.97
N LEU A 133 8.00 -15.86 -3.14
CA LEU A 133 7.12 -17.02 -3.31
C LEU A 133 6.37 -16.97 -4.65
N ALA A 134 5.91 -15.80 -5.09
CA ALA A 134 5.28 -15.65 -6.41
C ALA A 134 6.26 -15.94 -7.57
N ILE A 135 7.52 -15.50 -7.43
CA ILE A 135 8.60 -15.83 -8.38
C ILE A 135 8.86 -17.33 -8.41
N PHE A 136 8.92 -17.96 -7.23
CA PHE A 136 9.11 -19.40 -7.09
C PHE A 136 8.04 -20.16 -7.88
N ASP A 137 6.77 -19.83 -7.63
CA ASP A 137 5.64 -20.49 -8.26
C ASP A 137 5.55 -20.25 -9.78
N GLU A 138 5.91 -19.06 -10.26
CA GLU A 138 5.95 -18.78 -11.70
C GLU A 138 7.07 -19.57 -12.40
N LEU A 139 8.22 -19.76 -11.74
CA LEU A 139 9.33 -20.56 -12.26
C LEU A 139 9.05 -22.08 -12.28
N LEU A 140 8.03 -22.55 -11.56
CA LEU A 140 7.59 -23.95 -11.67
C LEU A 140 6.86 -24.24 -13.00
N ALA A 141 6.33 -23.21 -13.67
CA ALA A 141 5.66 -23.37 -14.96
C ALA A 141 6.66 -23.83 -16.04
N ASP A 142 6.21 -24.66 -16.99
CA ASP A 142 7.07 -25.08 -18.11
C ASP A 142 7.41 -23.91 -19.04
N HIS A 143 6.51 -22.92 -19.10
CA HIS A 143 6.70 -21.65 -19.79
C HIS A 143 6.39 -20.50 -18.82
N PRO A 144 7.39 -20.03 -18.06
CA PRO A 144 7.24 -18.89 -17.15
C PRO A 144 6.93 -17.62 -17.94
N SER A 145 6.13 -16.74 -17.35
CA SER A 145 5.92 -15.38 -17.86
C SER A 145 7.13 -14.52 -17.50
N MET A 146 8.02 -14.31 -18.47
CA MET A 146 9.20 -13.45 -18.26
C MET A 146 8.80 -12.02 -17.88
N LEU A 147 7.67 -11.53 -18.39
CA LEU A 147 7.13 -10.24 -18.01
C LEU A 147 6.73 -10.20 -16.52
N ASP A 148 6.05 -11.24 -16.02
CA ASP A 148 5.64 -11.27 -14.61
C ASP A 148 6.83 -11.44 -13.67
N LEU A 149 7.83 -12.26 -14.06
CA LEU A 149 9.09 -12.36 -13.32
C LEU A 149 9.79 -11.00 -13.22
N GLY A 150 9.94 -10.28 -14.33
CA GLY A 150 10.50 -8.92 -14.34
C GLY A 150 9.69 -7.96 -13.45
N ARG A 151 8.37 -8.04 -13.49
CA ARG A 151 7.44 -7.25 -12.66
C ARG A 151 7.53 -7.58 -11.17
N TYR A 152 7.80 -8.82 -10.79
CA TYR A 152 7.96 -9.21 -9.39
C TYR A 152 9.31 -8.77 -8.86
N TYR A 153 10.40 -9.00 -9.60
CA TYR A 153 11.74 -8.57 -9.18
C TYR A 153 11.88 -7.05 -9.03
N ILE A 154 11.29 -6.26 -9.95
CA ILE A 154 11.32 -4.79 -9.77
C ILE A 154 10.59 -4.35 -8.50
N ARG A 155 9.47 -5.00 -8.15
CA ARG A 155 8.71 -4.72 -6.92
C ARG A 155 9.47 -5.14 -5.68
N VAL A 156 10.25 -6.22 -5.74
CA VAL A 156 11.18 -6.58 -4.66
C VAL A 156 12.22 -5.47 -4.47
N GLY A 157 12.77 -4.94 -5.57
CA GLY A 157 13.68 -3.80 -5.53
C GLY A 157 13.05 -2.55 -4.89
N TRP A 158 11.82 -2.21 -5.27
CA TRP A 158 11.07 -1.10 -4.67
C TRP A 158 10.82 -1.30 -3.17
N MET A 159 10.51 -2.52 -2.74
CA MET A 159 10.32 -2.80 -1.31
C MET A 159 11.62 -2.68 -0.52
N PHE A 160 12.76 -3.11 -1.07
CA PHE A 160 14.06 -2.87 -0.43
C PHE A 160 14.36 -1.38 -0.32
N ARG A 161 14.15 -0.61 -1.40
CA ARG A 161 14.32 0.85 -1.39
C ARG A 161 13.44 1.52 -0.33
N TYR A 162 12.21 1.05 -0.18
CA TYR A 162 11.28 1.52 0.83
C TYR A 162 11.79 1.22 2.25
N LEU A 163 12.26 -0.01 2.51
CA LEU A 163 12.83 -0.41 3.80
C LEU A 163 14.14 0.30 4.14
N ASP A 164 14.98 0.63 3.15
CA ASP A 164 16.22 1.36 3.36
C ASP A 164 15.97 2.87 3.59
N GLY A 165 14.87 3.40 3.06
CA GLY A 165 14.44 4.79 3.24
C GLY A 165 13.64 5.05 4.52
N GLU A 166 12.91 4.05 5.03
CA GLU A 166 12.31 4.09 6.36
C GLU A 166 13.35 3.71 7.42
N THR A 167 13.56 4.56 8.42
CA THR A 167 14.23 4.12 9.65
C THR A 167 13.45 2.93 10.22
N VAL A 168 14.11 1.77 10.28
CA VAL A 168 13.57 0.44 10.62
C VAL A 168 12.82 0.37 11.98
N SER A 169 12.83 1.46 12.77
CA SER A 169 12.08 1.63 14.02
C SER A 169 10.60 1.99 13.88
N ASP A 170 10.09 2.27 12.68
CA ASP A 170 8.88 3.09 12.59
C ASP A 170 7.59 2.36 12.18
N SER A 171 7.57 1.11 11.69
CA SER A 171 6.30 0.53 11.18
C SER A 171 5.24 0.26 12.27
N GLN A 172 5.64 -0.33 13.40
CA GLN A 172 4.73 -0.53 14.55
C GLN A 172 4.41 0.79 15.24
N ASN A 173 5.40 1.66 15.41
CA ASN A 173 5.19 3.00 15.94
C ASN A 173 4.26 3.82 15.03
N ASN A 174 4.33 3.66 13.71
CA ASN A 174 3.45 4.30 12.73
C ASN A 174 2.04 3.72 12.78
N PHE A 175 1.89 2.40 12.97
CA PHE A 175 0.59 1.78 13.20
C PHE A 175 -0.04 2.31 14.49
N LEU A 176 0.70 2.33 15.61
CA LEU A 176 0.26 2.86 16.90
C LEU A 176 -0.04 4.35 16.82
N ASN A 177 0.83 5.14 16.19
CA ASN A 177 0.60 6.56 15.90
C ASN A 177 -0.67 6.76 15.08
N GLY A 178 -0.91 5.93 14.06
CA GLY A 178 -2.12 6.02 13.28
C GLY A 178 -3.39 5.65 14.07
N LEU A 179 -3.31 4.67 14.98
CA LEU A 179 -4.40 4.39 15.94
C LEU A 179 -4.63 5.56 16.88
N LEU A 180 -3.57 6.20 17.38
CA LEU A 180 -3.66 7.39 18.23
C LEU A 180 -4.31 8.56 17.49
N VAL A 181 -3.91 8.82 16.25
CA VAL A 181 -4.51 9.86 15.40
C VAL A 181 -5.99 9.57 15.13
N GLU A 182 -6.37 8.32 14.88
CA GLU A 182 -7.78 7.93 14.74
C GLU A 182 -8.56 8.19 16.05
N LEU A 183 -7.97 7.88 17.20
CA LEU A 183 -8.55 8.14 18.51
C LEU A 183 -8.70 9.65 18.78
N GLU A 184 -7.65 10.44 18.51
CA GLU A 184 -7.62 11.91 18.64
C GLU A 184 -8.70 12.57 17.75
N ASN A 185 -8.88 12.11 16.52
CA ASN A 185 -9.92 12.61 15.62
C ASN A 185 -11.34 12.32 16.16
N LYS A 186 -11.57 11.11 16.69
CA LYS A 186 -12.86 10.75 17.31
C LYS A 186 -13.10 11.56 18.59
N PHE A 187 -12.07 11.76 19.40
CA PHE A 187 -12.12 12.58 20.61
C PHE A 187 -12.43 14.05 20.27
N GLY A 188 -11.74 14.64 19.29
CA GLY A 188 -12.00 16.01 18.85
C GLY A 188 -13.43 16.20 18.34
N SER A 189 -13.98 15.20 17.64
CA SER A 189 -15.39 15.21 17.19
C SER A 189 -16.36 15.19 18.39
N LEU A 190 -16.10 14.36 19.41
CA LEU A 190 -16.89 14.30 20.63
C LEU A 190 -16.89 15.66 21.37
N TRP A 191 -15.71 16.25 21.53
CA TRP A 191 -15.55 17.56 22.18
C TRP A 191 -16.31 18.67 21.42
N GLN A 192 -16.21 18.69 20.08
CA GLN A 192 -16.94 19.64 19.25
C GLN A 192 -18.47 19.49 19.39
N HIS A 193 -18.99 18.25 19.37
CA HIS A 193 -20.42 17.98 19.54
C HIS A 193 -20.94 18.39 20.92
N GLN A 194 -20.13 18.19 21.96
CA GLN A 194 -20.46 18.63 23.32
C GLN A 194 -20.59 20.16 23.39
N ASN A 195 -19.61 20.89 22.87
CA ASN A 195 -19.63 22.36 22.88
C ASN A 195 -20.79 22.92 22.06
N SER A 196 -21.02 22.36 20.87
CA SER A 196 -22.18 22.76 20.05
C SER A 196 -23.51 22.52 20.78
N SER A 197 -23.64 21.40 21.52
CA SER A 197 -24.85 21.10 22.29
C SER A 197 -25.07 22.08 23.45
N SER A 198 -24.00 22.47 24.13
CA SER A 198 -24.02 23.55 25.13
C SER A 198 -24.44 24.89 24.51
N ASP A 199 -23.88 25.26 23.35
CA ASP A 199 -24.20 26.51 22.67
C ASP A 199 -25.66 26.56 22.20
N TYR A 200 -26.20 25.45 21.69
CA TYR A 200 -27.62 25.35 21.34
C TYR A 200 -28.54 25.51 22.56
N THR A 201 -28.13 24.98 23.70
CA THR A 201 -28.89 25.08 24.95
C THR A 201 -28.96 26.53 25.43
N LYS A 202 -27.85 27.26 25.37
CA LYS A 202 -27.80 28.71 25.61
C LYS A 202 -28.63 29.51 24.61
N ALA A 203 -28.62 29.10 23.34
CA ALA A 203 -29.44 29.73 22.30
C ALA A 203 -30.93 29.58 22.58
N ILE A 204 -31.39 28.41 23.05
CA ILE A 204 -32.79 28.20 23.48
C ILE A 204 -33.15 29.16 24.62
N LEU A 205 -32.29 29.29 25.63
CA LEU A 205 -32.52 30.21 26.74
C LEU A 205 -32.65 31.67 26.27
N ASN A 206 -31.75 32.10 25.39
CA ASN A 206 -31.80 33.44 24.79
C ASN A 206 -33.08 33.65 23.95
N GLN A 207 -33.57 32.61 23.28
CA GLN A 207 -34.79 32.67 22.51
C GLN A 207 -36.04 32.74 23.42
N VAL A 208 -36.08 31.98 24.50
CA VAL A 208 -37.13 32.08 25.53
C VAL A 208 -37.18 33.48 26.13
N ASN A 209 -36.01 34.05 26.47
CA ASN A 209 -35.92 35.41 26.99
C ASN A 209 -36.39 36.47 25.99
N SER A 210 -35.96 36.38 24.72
CA SER A 210 -36.38 37.34 23.69
C SER A 210 -37.87 37.25 23.34
N GLN A 211 -38.49 36.08 23.43
CA GLN A 211 -39.94 35.92 23.26
C GLN A 211 -40.74 36.60 24.38
N LEU A 212 -40.23 36.60 25.61
CA LEU A 212 -40.89 37.21 26.77
C LEU A 212 -40.74 38.74 26.80
N GLU A 213 -39.62 39.25 26.30
CA GLU A 213 -39.32 40.69 26.25
C GLU A 213 -39.96 41.38 25.03
N HIS A 214 -40.58 40.62 24.11
CA HIS A 214 -41.17 41.17 22.90
C HIS A 214 -42.19 42.28 23.18
N GLU A 215 -42.06 43.40 22.47
CA GLU A 215 -42.82 44.64 22.72
C GLU A 215 -44.34 44.50 22.45
N SER A 216 -44.73 43.53 21.63
CA SER A 216 -46.14 43.30 21.25
C SER A 216 -46.98 42.51 22.26
N LEU A 217 -46.39 42.05 23.37
CA LEU A 217 -47.09 41.24 24.37
C LEU A 217 -47.76 42.12 25.43
N SER A 218 -49.02 41.82 25.74
CA SER A 218 -49.75 42.51 26.82
C SER A 218 -49.18 42.17 28.20
N VAL A 219 -49.40 43.06 29.17
CA VAL A 219 -48.92 42.89 30.55
C VAL A 219 -49.54 41.65 31.23
N GLU A 220 -50.80 41.31 30.93
CA GLU A 220 -51.40 40.06 31.42
C GLU A 220 -50.70 38.82 30.83
N THR A 221 -50.41 38.82 29.52
CA THR A 221 -49.76 37.68 28.85
C THR A 221 -48.35 37.47 29.38
N LYS A 222 -47.59 38.55 29.63
CA LYS A 222 -46.25 38.47 30.25
C LYS A 222 -46.30 37.87 31.66
N SER A 223 -47.35 38.19 32.43
CA SER A 223 -47.54 37.67 33.79
C SER A 223 -47.88 36.18 33.80
N GLU A 224 -48.64 35.70 32.82
CA GLU A 224 -48.96 34.26 32.67
C GLU A 224 -47.77 33.43 32.16
N MET A 225 -46.85 34.04 31.41
CA MET A 225 -45.67 33.35 30.87
C MET A 225 -44.47 33.29 31.85
N LEU A 226 -44.48 34.11 32.91
CA LEU A 226 -43.42 34.16 33.93
C LEU A 226 -43.12 32.80 34.62
N PRO A 227 -44.13 32.02 35.06
CA PRO A 227 -43.89 30.69 35.63
C PRO A 227 -43.28 29.70 34.62
N PHE A 228 -43.59 29.85 33.34
CA PHE A 228 -42.99 29.03 32.29
C PHE A 228 -41.53 29.41 32.06
N LYS A 229 -41.19 30.71 32.12
CA LYS A 229 -39.80 31.19 32.08
C LYS A 229 -38.96 30.55 33.18
N GLU A 230 -39.41 30.61 34.42
CA GLU A 230 -38.70 30.03 35.56
C GLU A 230 -38.52 28.51 35.39
N ASN A 231 -39.54 27.82 34.86
CA ASN A 231 -39.42 26.39 34.54
C ASN A 231 -38.40 26.12 33.41
N PHE A 232 -38.37 26.94 32.35
CA PHE A 232 -37.37 26.83 31.29
C PHE A 232 -35.96 27.08 31.81
N GLU A 233 -35.77 28.13 32.61
CA GLU A 233 -34.48 28.46 33.25
C GLU A 233 -33.99 27.33 34.14
N ASN A 234 -34.86 26.76 34.98
CA ASN A 234 -34.52 25.64 35.85
C ASN A 234 -34.14 24.37 35.06
N ILE A 235 -34.89 24.04 34.00
CA ILE A 235 -34.61 22.86 33.17
C ILE A 235 -33.30 23.06 32.38
N ILE A 236 -33.09 24.24 31.82
CA ILE A 236 -31.89 24.57 31.04
C ILE A 236 -30.65 24.58 31.94
N SER A 237 -30.71 25.20 33.12
CA SER A 237 -29.62 25.16 34.10
C SER A 237 -29.27 23.72 34.49
N GLY A 238 -30.27 22.86 34.73
CA GLY A 238 -30.01 21.44 35.00
C GLY A 238 -29.44 20.65 33.82
N ILE A 239 -29.59 21.12 32.58
CA ILE A 239 -28.94 20.57 31.38
C ILE A 239 -27.49 21.10 31.29
N GLU A 240 -27.26 22.38 31.56
CA GLU A 240 -25.92 22.98 31.57
C GLU A 240 -25.01 22.33 32.61
N ASP A 241 -25.50 22.09 33.84
CA ASP A 241 -24.74 21.39 34.89
C ASP A 241 -24.29 19.99 34.45
N LYS A 242 -25.16 19.27 33.71
CA LYS A 242 -24.84 17.96 33.15
C LYS A 242 -23.83 18.07 32.02
N PHE A 243 -23.90 19.10 31.20
CA PHE A 243 -22.89 19.35 30.16
C PHE A 243 -21.54 19.73 30.76
N GLU A 244 -21.50 20.47 31.86
CA GLU A 244 -20.27 20.80 32.58
C GLU A 244 -19.64 19.53 33.20
N SER A 245 -20.45 18.69 33.84
CA SER A 245 -19.99 17.39 34.33
C SER A 245 -19.44 16.50 33.20
N CYS A 246 -20.13 16.43 32.06
CA CYS A 246 -19.65 15.71 30.89
C CYS A 246 -18.35 16.30 30.31
N SER A 247 -18.22 17.63 30.29
CA SER A 247 -16.99 18.33 29.88
C SER A 247 -15.80 17.96 30.75
N ASN A 248 -16.00 17.87 32.07
CA ASN A 248 -14.96 17.44 33.01
C ASN A 248 -14.51 16.00 32.76
N GLU A 249 -15.43 15.07 32.47
CA GLU A 249 -15.06 13.70 32.11
C GLU A 249 -14.35 13.62 30.75
N ILE A 250 -14.73 14.44 29.77
CA ILE A 250 -14.03 14.56 28.48
C ILE A 250 -12.59 15.08 28.69
N ASN A 251 -12.38 16.03 29.59
CA ASN A 251 -11.03 16.53 29.92
C ASN A 251 -10.16 15.46 30.57
N LYS A 252 -10.71 14.66 31.50
CA LYS A 252 -9.99 13.50 32.07
C LYS A 252 -9.61 12.48 31.00
N LEU A 253 -10.49 12.24 30.03
CA LEU A 253 -10.19 11.37 28.90
C LEU A 253 -9.05 11.92 28.03
N SER A 254 -8.98 13.25 27.84
CA SER A 254 -7.86 13.92 27.16
C SER A 254 -6.53 13.71 27.90
N GLU A 255 -6.53 13.86 29.22
CA GLU A 255 -5.35 13.63 30.06
C GLU A 255 -4.86 12.18 29.95
N LEU A 256 -5.76 11.20 30.04
CA LEU A 256 -5.45 9.78 29.86
C LEU A 256 -4.91 9.49 28.46
N MET A 257 -5.45 10.14 27.42
CA MET A 257 -4.94 9.99 26.05
C MET A 257 -3.52 10.53 25.91
N ASN A 258 -3.21 11.66 26.53
CA ASN A 258 -1.86 12.23 26.53
C ASN A 258 -0.86 11.37 27.30
N GLU A 259 -1.28 10.79 28.43
CA GLU A 259 -0.49 9.82 29.20
C GLU A 259 -0.24 8.52 28.42
N TYR A 260 -1.27 8.00 27.75
CA TYR A 260 -1.17 6.81 26.90
C TYR A 260 -0.20 7.04 25.74
N LYS A 261 -0.26 8.22 25.11
CA LYS A 261 0.66 8.64 24.04
C LYS A 261 2.11 8.75 24.52
N SER A 262 2.35 9.39 25.66
CA SER A 262 3.71 9.57 26.20
C SER A 262 4.33 8.25 26.67
N THR A 263 3.52 7.33 27.18
CA THR A 263 3.98 6.02 27.66
C THR A 263 4.32 5.07 26.51
N LEU A 264 3.54 5.08 25.41
CA LEU A 264 3.76 4.18 24.28
C LEU A 264 4.83 4.65 23.30
N LEU A 265 4.94 5.96 23.09
CA LEU A 265 5.94 6.55 22.19
C LEU A 265 7.24 6.91 22.93
N GLY A 266 7.23 6.85 24.26
CA GLY A 266 8.38 7.08 25.12
C GLY A 266 9.09 5.78 25.50
N THR A 267 10.00 5.33 24.65
CA THR A 267 11.29 4.69 24.98
C THR A 267 11.91 4.22 23.68
N ASP A 268 13.06 4.81 23.33
CA ASP A 268 13.91 4.36 22.23
C ASP A 268 14.26 2.89 22.42
N SER A 269 13.53 2.01 21.74
CA SER A 269 13.94 0.64 21.56
C SER A 269 14.87 0.59 20.36
N THR A 270 16.14 0.89 20.61
CA THR A 270 17.30 0.55 19.78
C THR A 270 17.53 -0.97 19.74
N GLY A 271 16.46 -1.75 19.54
CA GLY A 271 16.52 -3.17 19.29
C GLY A 271 16.40 -3.40 17.80
N GLY A 272 17.48 -3.83 17.14
CA GLY A 272 17.41 -4.33 15.77
C GLY A 272 16.27 -5.35 15.67
N THR A 273 15.30 -5.09 14.80
CA THR A 273 14.08 -5.89 14.69
C THR A 273 14.44 -7.27 14.14
N SER A 274 14.58 -8.24 15.03
CA SER A 274 14.66 -9.65 14.65
C SER A 274 13.47 -10.01 13.74
N PHE A 275 13.73 -10.73 12.66
CA PHE A 275 12.73 -11.20 11.71
C PHE A 275 12.42 -12.67 12.01
N GLY A 276 11.35 -12.92 12.76
CA GLY A 276 11.03 -14.25 13.27
C GLY A 276 12.15 -14.77 14.18
N THR A 277 12.77 -15.89 13.81
CA THR A 277 13.91 -16.49 14.51
C THR A 277 15.27 -15.96 14.04
N TYR A 278 15.30 -15.04 13.07
CA TYR A 278 16.52 -14.53 12.44
C TYR A 278 16.85 -13.13 12.94
N SER A 279 18.13 -12.74 12.87
CA SER A 279 18.59 -11.42 13.31
C SER A 279 18.04 -10.27 12.46
N SER A 280 17.76 -10.52 11.18
CA SER A 280 17.15 -9.56 10.25
C SER A 280 16.58 -10.28 9.02
N LEU A 281 15.79 -9.56 8.23
CA LEU A 281 15.31 -10.04 6.92
C LEU A 281 16.50 -10.41 6.01
N SER A 282 17.55 -9.59 5.97
CA SER A 282 18.72 -9.84 5.12
C SER A 282 19.45 -11.13 5.49
N HIS A 283 19.53 -11.45 6.80
CA HIS A 283 20.09 -12.72 7.27
C HIS A 283 19.20 -13.90 6.84
N PHE A 284 17.88 -13.79 7.01
CA PHE A 284 16.93 -14.80 6.54
C PHE A 284 17.06 -15.07 5.03
N LEU A 285 17.04 -14.03 4.20
CA LEU A 285 17.14 -14.16 2.74
C LEU A 285 18.50 -14.73 2.32
N SER A 286 19.58 -14.38 3.03
CA SER A 286 20.92 -14.94 2.76
C SER A 286 20.98 -16.44 3.02
N GLU A 287 20.36 -16.94 4.10
CA GLU A 287 20.25 -18.38 4.34
C GLU A 287 19.41 -19.07 3.27
N MET A 288 18.28 -18.47 2.88
CA MET A 288 17.41 -19.06 1.86
C MET A 288 18.10 -19.10 0.49
N LYS A 289 18.90 -18.08 0.15
CA LYS A 289 19.63 -17.98 -1.12
C LYS A 289 20.63 -19.12 -1.32
N LYS A 290 21.19 -19.70 -0.24
CA LYS A 290 22.04 -20.89 -0.31
C LYS A 290 21.31 -22.09 -0.91
N SER A 291 20.02 -22.21 -0.63
CA SER A 291 19.17 -23.30 -1.11
C SER A 291 18.50 -22.97 -2.45
N TRP A 292 18.21 -21.69 -2.71
CA TRP A 292 17.58 -21.24 -3.93
C TRP A 292 18.22 -19.94 -4.46
N PRO A 293 19.11 -20.02 -5.48
CA PRO A 293 19.90 -18.88 -5.98
C PRO A 293 19.10 -17.72 -6.59
N GLU A 294 17.82 -17.92 -6.90
CA GLU A 294 16.94 -16.89 -7.47
C GLU A 294 16.47 -15.86 -6.42
N ILE A 295 16.75 -16.09 -5.14
CA ILE A 295 16.50 -15.12 -4.07
C ILE A 295 17.48 -13.95 -4.19
N VAL A 296 16.94 -12.75 -4.04
CA VAL A 296 17.69 -11.50 -4.03
C VAL A 296 17.67 -10.91 -2.62
N ILE A 297 18.83 -10.42 -2.17
CA ILE A 297 19.02 -9.96 -0.78
C ILE A 297 19.06 -8.43 -0.64
N ASN A 298 19.02 -7.71 -1.75
CA ASN A 298 19.04 -6.25 -1.78
C ASN A 298 18.40 -5.71 -3.08
N GLU A 299 18.22 -4.39 -3.14
CA GLU A 299 17.67 -3.72 -4.33
C GLU A 299 18.50 -4.02 -5.59
N ASN A 300 19.82 -3.88 -5.54
CA ASN A 300 20.67 -4.00 -6.74
C ASN A 300 20.52 -5.37 -7.42
N GLU A 301 20.55 -6.45 -6.65
CA GLU A 301 20.33 -7.82 -7.16
C GLU A 301 18.93 -7.98 -7.76
N ALA A 302 17.91 -7.43 -7.10
CA ALA A 302 16.53 -7.45 -7.57
C ALA A 302 16.40 -6.73 -8.92
N LEU A 303 16.98 -5.53 -9.06
CA LEU A 303 16.95 -4.78 -10.32
C LEU A 303 17.71 -5.51 -11.44
N ARG A 304 18.85 -6.15 -11.15
CA ARG A 304 19.58 -6.97 -12.15
C ARG A 304 18.73 -8.14 -12.67
N LYS A 305 18.05 -8.85 -11.78
CA LYS A 305 17.10 -9.91 -12.17
C LYS A 305 15.92 -9.34 -12.96
N ALA A 306 15.38 -8.20 -12.55
CA ALA A 306 14.31 -7.52 -13.29
C ALA A 306 14.73 -7.18 -14.72
N ILE A 307 15.90 -6.56 -14.91
CA ILE A 307 16.48 -6.24 -16.23
C ILE A 307 16.56 -7.49 -17.10
N HIS A 308 17.14 -8.58 -16.57
CA HIS A 308 17.28 -9.84 -17.29
C HIS A 308 15.95 -10.35 -17.84
N TYR A 309 14.91 -10.40 -17.00
CA TYR A 309 13.60 -10.89 -17.41
C TYR A 309 12.84 -9.93 -18.32
N TYR A 310 12.99 -8.61 -18.15
CA TYR A 310 12.40 -7.64 -19.07
C TYR A 310 13.02 -7.70 -20.46
N ILE A 311 14.34 -7.90 -20.57
CA ILE A 311 15.02 -8.10 -21.85
C ILE A 311 14.47 -9.34 -22.55
N GLN A 312 14.40 -10.48 -21.84
CA GLN A 312 13.82 -11.71 -22.41
C GLN A 312 12.36 -11.54 -22.85
N ALA A 313 11.54 -10.84 -22.04
CA ALA A 313 10.15 -10.56 -22.38
C ALA A 313 10.01 -9.66 -23.62
N LEU A 314 10.96 -8.73 -23.81
CA LEU A 314 11.00 -7.83 -24.96
C LEU A 314 11.45 -8.57 -26.23
N GLU A 315 12.43 -9.46 -26.12
CA GLU A 315 12.97 -10.27 -27.22
C GLU A 315 11.99 -11.35 -27.70
N ASP A 316 11.27 -12.03 -26.79
CA ASP A 316 10.25 -13.03 -27.16
C ASP A 316 9.07 -12.40 -27.91
N GLY A 317 8.76 -11.12 -27.63
CA GLY A 317 7.77 -10.32 -28.37
C GLY A 317 6.31 -10.81 -28.25
N ARG A 318 6.04 -11.89 -27.52
CA ARG A 318 4.68 -12.42 -27.27
C ARG A 318 3.95 -11.64 -26.20
N THR A 319 4.66 -11.23 -25.15
CA THR A 319 4.09 -10.56 -23.97
C THR A 319 4.16 -9.04 -24.05
N ILE A 320 5.16 -8.48 -24.73
CA ILE A 320 5.32 -7.03 -24.92
C ILE A 320 5.01 -6.70 -26.38
N GLY A 321 3.85 -6.09 -26.62
CA GLY A 321 3.42 -5.68 -27.95
C GLY A 321 4.18 -4.45 -28.47
N LYS A 322 4.26 -4.32 -29.80
CA LYS A 322 4.82 -3.13 -30.45
C LYS A 322 4.03 -1.86 -30.10
N GLY A 323 4.72 -0.73 -30.03
CA GLY A 323 4.14 0.57 -29.68
C GLY A 323 4.34 0.94 -28.21
N ASN A 324 3.29 1.41 -27.52
CA ASN A 324 3.41 1.94 -26.15
C ASN A 324 4.05 0.96 -25.15
N GLN A 325 3.72 -0.33 -25.21
CA GLN A 325 4.29 -1.34 -24.30
C GLN A 325 5.79 -1.53 -24.55
N GLN A 326 6.20 -1.65 -25.82
CA GLN A 326 7.61 -1.72 -26.21
C GLN A 326 8.40 -0.48 -25.78
N ILE A 327 7.84 0.72 -25.96
CA ILE A 327 8.47 1.98 -25.56
C ILE A 327 8.66 2.02 -24.04
N GLN A 328 7.62 1.67 -23.28
CA GLN A 328 7.68 1.65 -21.82
C GLN A 328 8.66 0.60 -21.29
N ALA A 329 8.67 -0.61 -21.86
CA ALA A 329 9.60 -1.65 -21.47
C ALA A 329 11.05 -1.27 -21.79
N SER A 330 11.31 -0.71 -22.97
CA SER A 330 12.65 -0.25 -23.36
C SER A 330 13.16 0.86 -22.43
N PHE A 331 12.30 1.81 -22.08
CA PHE A 331 12.64 2.86 -21.13
C PHE A 331 12.95 2.29 -19.75
N LEU A 332 12.11 1.38 -19.28
CA LEU A 332 12.28 0.76 -17.97
C LEU A 332 13.59 -0.03 -17.89
N ILE A 333 13.93 -0.81 -18.91
CA ILE A 333 15.22 -1.51 -18.99
C ILE A 333 16.37 -0.49 -18.90
N ALA A 334 16.30 0.60 -19.66
CA ALA A 334 17.33 1.63 -19.66
C ALA A 334 17.55 2.25 -18.27
N GLU A 335 16.46 2.63 -17.62
CA GLU A 335 16.50 3.27 -16.30
C GLU A 335 16.99 2.32 -15.21
N LEU A 336 16.53 1.07 -15.23
CA LEU A 336 17.03 0.04 -14.32
C LEU A 336 18.53 -0.22 -14.54
N SER A 337 18.99 -0.32 -15.80
CA SER A 337 20.40 -0.47 -16.14
C SER A 337 21.24 0.69 -15.59
N ARG A 338 20.76 1.92 -15.72
CA ARG A 338 21.42 3.11 -15.16
C ARG A 338 21.57 3.01 -13.63
N ARG A 339 20.50 2.59 -12.94
CA ARG A 339 20.50 2.45 -11.46
C ARG A 339 21.48 1.40 -10.95
N VAL A 340 21.66 0.30 -11.68
CA VAL A 340 22.64 -0.74 -11.31
C VAL A 340 24.07 -0.41 -11.74
N GLY A 341 24.29 0.76 -12.36
CA GLY A 341 25.60 1.24 -12.82
C GLY A 341 26.02 0.74 -14.21
N ASP A 342 25.12 0.09 -14.95
CA ASP A 342 25.36 -0.39 -16.31
C ASP A 342 25.00 0.70 -17.35
N PHE A 343 25.85 1.71 -17.41
CA PHE A 343 25.61 2.92 -18.21
C PHE A 343 25.63 2.67 -19.73
N ASP A 344 26.35 1.63 -20.17
CA ASP A 344 26.42 1.26 -21.59
C ASP A 344 25.11 0.65 -22.08
N ASN A 345 24.58 -0.35 -21.35
CA ASN A 345 23.26 -0.90 -21.68
C ASN A 345 22.17 0.15 -21.53
N ALA A 346 22.23 0.98 -20.48
CA ALA A 346 21.29 2.09 -20.30
C ALA A 346 21.25 3.00 -21.53
N LYS A 347 22.42 3.41 -22.05
CA LYS A 347 22.52 4.25 -23.25
C LYS A 347 21.89 3.59 -24.48
N GLN A 348 22.12 2.30 -24.71
CA GLN A 348 21.54 1.57 -25.84
C GLN A 348 20.01 1.54 -25.78
N TYR A 349 19.45 1.26 -24.60
CA TYR A 349 18.01 1.18 -24.42
C TYR A 349 17.32 2.55 -24.38
N PHE A 350 17.98 3.61 -23.89
CA PHE A 350 17.46 4.99 -24.03
C PHE A 350 17.37 5.40 -25.51
N ASN A 351 18.41 5.13 -26.31
CA ASN A 351 18.38 5.41 -27.75
C ASN A 351 17.28 4.61 -28.46
N SER A 352 17.12 3.34 -28.10
CA SER A 352 16.06 2.48 -28.65
C SER A 352 14.67 3.01 -28.30
N THR A 353 14.46 3.43 -27.05
CA THR A 353 13.23 4.07 -26.58
C THR A 353 12.91 5.32 -27.38
N ILE A 354 13.90 6.19 -27.61
CA ILE A 354 13.74 7.42 -28.38
C ILE A 354 13.32 7.11 -29.81
N LYS A 355 13.99 6.14 -30.45
CA LYS A 355 13.67 5.70 -31.82
C LYS A 355 12.24 5.15 -31.90
N TYR A 356 11.89 4.18 -31.07
CA TYR A 356 10.56 3.56 -31.07
C TYR A 356 9.45 4.57 -30.74
N GLY A 357 9.70 5.48 -29.79
CA GLY A 357 8.76 6.52 -29.43
C GLY A 357 8.52 7.50 -30.57
N GLN A 358 9.56 7.97 -31.26
CA GLN A 358 9.44 8.89 -32.39
C GLN A 358 8.67 8.24 -33.56
N GLU A 359 9.01 7.00 -33.90
CA GLU A 359 8.30 6.24 -34.94
C GLU A 359 6.82 6.07 -34.60
N PHE A 360 6.50 5.71 -33.35
CA PHE A 360 5.12 5.52 -32.90
C PHE A 360 4.32 6.83 -32.91
N VAL A 361 4.91 7.92 -32.44
CA VAL A 361 4.28 9.26 -32.44
C VAL A 361 4.03 9.73 -33.87
N TYR A 362 4.98 9.50 -34.78
CA TYR A 362 4.84 9.85 -36.18
C TYR A 362 3.69 9.07 -36.85
N GLN A 363 3.64 7.75 -36.66
CA GLN A 363 2.59 6.90 -37.21
C GLN A 363 1.20 7.24 -36.66
N ASN A 364 1.11 7.70 -35.41
CA ASN A 364 -0.16 8.01 -34.74
C ASN A 364 -0.40 9.52 -34.56
N ARG A 365 0.20 10.37 -35.41
CA ARG A 365 0.15 11.85 -35.29
C ARG A 365 -1.26 12.44 -35.21
N GLN A 366 -2.25 11.77 -35.78
CA GLN A 366 -3.65 12.21 -35.80
C GLN A 366 -4.43 11.83 -34.53
N ASN A 367 -3.84 11.05 -33.61
CA ASN A 367 -4.49 10.62 -32.39
C ASN A 367 -3.68 11.00 -31.13
N PRO A 368 -3.90 12.22 -30.59
CA PRO A 368 -3.20 12.70 -29.40
C PRO A 368 -3.33 11.77 -28.19
N SER A 369 -4.51 11.16 -27.99
CA SER A 369 -4.76 10.26 -26.86
C SER A 369 -3.85 9.02 -26.86
N ARG A 370 -3.57 8.47 -28.05
CA ARG A 370 -2.69 7.30 -28.21
C ARG A 370 -1.21 7.65 -28.03
N THR A 371 -0.81 8.88 -28.37
CA THR A 371 0.59 9.33 -28.33
C THR A 371 0.99 10.00 -27.01
N ALA A 372 0.04 10.36 -26.14
CA ALA A 372 0.32 11.05 -24.89
C ALA A 372 1.32 10.30 -23.99
N LEU A 373 1.11 8.99 -23.81
CA LEU A 373 2.02 8.15 -23.02
C LEU A 373 3.41 8.08 -23.65
N ALA A 374 3.49 7.81 -24.95
CA ALA A 374 4.76 7.75 -25.68
C ALA A 374 5.53 9.08 -25.57
N ARG A 375 4.85 10.22 -25.68
CA ARG A 375 5.47 11.56 -25.53
C ARG A 375 6.05 11.77 -24.14
N LYS A 376 5.32 11.40 -23.08
CA LYS A 376 5.82 11.49 -21.71
C LYS A 376 7.05 10.61 -21.48
N ILE A 377 7.02 9.36 -21.98
CA ILE A 377 8.16 8.44 -21.85
C ILE A 377 9.36 8.95 -22.66
N LEU A 378 9.15 9.55 -23.83
CA LEU A 378 10.22 10.15 -24.63
C LEU A 378 10.92 11.30 -23.90
N GLU A 379 10.15 12.18 -23.27
CA GLU A 379 10.69 13.29 -22.49
C GLU A 379 11.59 12.77 -21.35
N LEU A 380 11.08 11.80 -20.58
CA LEU A 380 11.84 11.14 -19.52
C LEU A 380 13.10 10.44 -20.07
N ALA A 381 12.99 9.75 -21.21
CA ALA A 381 14.13 9.05 -21.83
C ALA A 381 15.24 10.02 -22.25
N ILE A 382 14.89 11.21 -22.75
CA ILE A 382 15.86 12.24 -23.13
C ILE A 382 16.53 12.83 -21.90
N GLU A 383 15.76 13.13 -20.85
CA GLU A 383 16.29 13.68 -19.60
C GLU A 383 17.23 12.70 -18.90
N GLN A 384 16.76 11.48 -18.63
CA GLN A 384 17.55 10.44 -17.97
C GLN A 384 18.73 9.98 -18.83
N GLY A 385 18.57 9.98 -20.15
CA GLY A 385 19.67 9.70 -21.09
C GLY A 385 20.81 10.71 -20.99
N LYS A 386 20.53 12.00 -20.75
CA LYS A 386 21.58 13.01 -20.51
C LYS A 386 22.30 12.77 -19.19
N ILE A 387 21.57 12.51 -18.12
CA ILE A 387 22.12 12.19 -16.79
C ILE A 387 23.03 10.95 -16.88
N ASN A 388 22.61 9.93 -17.62
CA ASN A 388 23.41 8.73 -17.87
C ASN A 388 24.74 9.05 -18.57
N LEU A 389 24.73 9.93 -19.58
CA LEU A 389 25.96 10.35 -20.28
C LEU A 389 26.90 11.18 -19.41
N GLU A 390 26.39 11.91 -18.43
CA GLU A 390 27.20 12.63 -17.45
C GLU A 390 27.80 11.67 -16.42
N ALA A 391 27.02 10.70 -15.95
CA ALA A 391 27.47 9.67 -15.02
C ALA A 391 28.56 8.77 -15.65
N SER A 392 28.39 8.38 -16.91
CA SER A 392 29.35 7.53 -17.64
C SER A 392 30.70 8.21 -17.92
N LYS A 393 30.79 9.54 -17.78
CA LYS A 393 32.04 10.31 -17.93
C LYS A 393 32.82 10.44 -16.62
N LYS A 394 32.17 10.17 -15.48
CA LYS A 394 32.75 10.29 -14.13
C LYS A 394 33.33 8.97 -13.60
N VAL A 395 32.97 7.85 -14.24
CA VAL A 395 33.57 6.52 -14.07
C VAL A 395 34.71 6.39 -15.07
#